data_AF-A0A4V2W872-F1
#
_entry.id   AF-A0A4V2W872-F1
#
_cell.length_a   1.000
_cell.length_b   1.000
_cell.length_c   1.000
_cell.angle_alpha   90.00
_cell.angle_beta   90.00
_cell.angle_gamma   90.00
#
_symmetry.space_group_name_H-M   'P 1'
#
loop_
_entity.id
_entity.type
_entity.pdbx_description
1 polymer ?
#
loop_
_entity_poly.entity_id
_entity_poly.type
_entity_poly.pdbx_seq_one_letter_code
_entity_poly.pdbx_strand_id
1 'polypeptide(L)' 'MTAGSTAIYRFTEALSDYGPALKALIHEEFGDGIMSAINFQMDFKRRPDPDGDRVVITLDGKFLDYKW' A
#
# COMPACT_ATOMS: atom_id res chain seq x y z
N MET A 1 23.23 -7.85 11.47
CA MET A 1 22.35 -7.24 10.45
C MET A 1 21.16 -6.63 11.18
N THR A 2 20.94 -5.35 10.98
CA THR A 2 19.95 -4.50 11.67
C THR A 2 18.52 -5.01 11.44
N ALA A 3 17.88 -5.57 12.47
CA ALA A 3 16.47 -5.89 12.40
C ALA A 3 15.67 -4.61 12.68
N GLY A 4 15.40 -3.81 11.65
CA GLY A 4 14.23 -2.94 11.70
C GLY A 4 13.04 -3.81 12.12
N SER A 5 12.28 -3.39 13.12
CA SER A 5 11.29 -4.23 13.82
C SER A 5 10.53 -5.15 12.86
N THR A 6 10.41 -6.45 13.16
CA THR A 6 9.84 -7.47 12.26
C THR A 6 8.51 -7.05 11.62
N ALA A 7 7.68 -6.28 12.33
CA ALA A 7 6.44 -5.72 11.82
C ALA A 7 6.63 -4.75 10.63
N ILE A 8 7.61 -3.83 10.71
CA ILE A 8 7.94 -2.89 9.63
C ILE A 8 8.41 -3.65 8.39
N TYR A 9 9.25 -4.67 8.57
CA TYR A 9 9.76 -5.47 7.46
C TYR A 9 8.64 -6.15 6.65
N ARG A 10 7.57 -6.61 7.31
CA ARG A 10 6.42 -7.23 6.61
C ARG A 10 5.68 -6.26 5.70
N PHE A 11 5.61 -4.96 6.04
CA PHE A 11 5.05 -3.96 5.13
C PHE A 11 5.93 -3.77 3.90
N THR A 12 7.25 -3.69 4.09
CA THR A 12 8.20 -3.57 2.97
C THR A 12 8.15 -4.80 2.07
N GLU A 13 8.10 -6.00 2.63
CA GLU A 13 7.99 -7.27 1.89
C GLU A 13 6.69 -7.33 1.08
N ALA A 14 5.54 -7.06 1.71
CA ALA A 14 4.25 -7.04 1.01
C ALA A 14 4.21 -6.01 -0.13
N LEU A 15 4.70 -4.79 0.10
CA LEU A 15 4.76 -3.76 -0.96
C LEU A 15 5.75 -4.11 -2.06
N SER A 16 6.84 -4.81 -1.75
CA SER A 16 7.81 -5.28 -2.74
C SER A 16 7.21 -6.37 -3.63
N ASP A 17 6.51 -7.35 -3.04
CA ASP A 17 5.92 -8.47 -3.75
C ASP A 17 4.72 -8.03 -4.61
N TYR A 18 3.85 -7.17 -4.07
CA TYR A 18 2.65 -6.70 -4.77
C TYR A 18 2.86 -5.40 -5.56
N GLY A 19 3.98 -4.71 -5.39
CA GLY A 19 4.28 -3.43 -6.04
C GLY A 19 4.08 -3.43 -7.55
N PRO A 20 4.60 -4.43 -8.30
CA PRO A 20 4.37 -4.52 -9.75
C PRO A 20 2.89 -4.66 -10.13
N ALA A 21 2.12 -5.46 -9.38
CA ALA A 21 0.69 -5.66 -9.62
C ALA A 21 -0.10 -4.39 -9.31
N LEU A 22 0.19 -3.73 -8.17
CA LEU A 22 -0.42 -2.45 -7.81
C LEU A 22 -0.13 -1.35 -8.84
N LYS A 23 1.11 -1.27 -9.34
CA LYS A 23 1.48 -0.34 -10.41
C LYS A 23 0.66 -0.60 -11.68
N ALA A 24 0.56 -1.86 -12.10
CA ALA A 24 -0.21 -2.23 -13.29
C ALA A 24 -1.68 -1.84 -13.14
N LEU A 25 -2.31 -2.13 -12.00
CA LEU A 25 -3.70 -1.74 -11.72
C LEU A 25 -3.90 -0.22 -11.72
N ILE A 26 -2.99 0.54 -11.11
CA ILE A 26 -3.06 2.01 -11.15
C ILE A 26 -2.98 2.51 -12.60
N HIS A 27 -2.09 1.94 -13.41
CA HIS A 27 -1.92 2.33 -14.81
C HIS A 27 -3.11 1.93 -15.69
N GLU A 28 -3.73 0.78 -15.41
CA GLU A 28 -4.92 0.31 -16.12
C GLU A 28 -6.15 1.17 -15.81
N GLU A 29 -6.37 1.50 -14.54
CA GLU A 29 -7.58 2.21 -14.10
C GLU A 29 -7.48 3.75 -14.22
N PHE A 30 -6.29 4.32 -14.02
CA PHE A 30 -6.08 5.77 -13.94
C PHE A 30 -5.15 6.34 -15.03
N GLY A 31 -4.37 5.49 -15.69
CA GLY A 31 -3.36 5.89 -16.68
C GLY A 31 -1.96 6.09 -16.10
N ASP A 32 -1.05 6.62 -16.92
CA ASP A 32 0.36 6.78 -16.54
C ASP A 32 0.54 7.86 -15.47
N GLY A 33 0.86 7.43 -14.25
CA GLY A 33 0.98 8.31 -13.09
C GLY A 33 1.34 7.56 -11.81
N ILE A 34 1.18 8.24 -10.67
CA ILE A 34 1.41 7.68 -9.32
C ILE A 34 0.27 7.97 -8.35
N MET A 35 0.17 7.12 -7.34
CA MET A 35 -0.50 7.47 -6.09
C MET A 35 0.44 8.34 -5.23
N SER A 36 0.01 9.55 -4.87
CA SER A 36 0.79 10.44 -4.01
C SER A 36 1.01 9.82 -2.62
N ALA A 37 2.22 9.98 -2.08
CA ALA A 37 2.51 9.73 -0.66
C ALA A 37 2.53 11.03 0.18
N ILE A 38 2.20 12.18 -0.41
CA ILE A 38 2.13 13.49 0.26
C ILE A 38 0.68 13.90 0.47
N ASN A 39 -0.13 13.95 -0.60
CA ASN A 39 -1.57 14.07 -0.48
C ASN A 39 -2.15 12.67 -0.29
N PHE A 40 -1.98 12.19 0.94
CA PHE A 40 -2.13 10.79 1.31
C PHE A 40 -2.69 10.66 2.72
N GLN A 41 -3.56 9.67 2.92
CA GLN A 41 -4.10 9.26 4.20
C GLN A 41 -3.99 7.75 4.37
N MET A 42 -3.83 7.32 5.62
CA MET A 42 -3.79 5.90 5.98
C MET A 42 -4.73 5.63 7.15
N ASP A 43 -5.52 4.57 7.02
CA ASP A 43 -6.44 4.12 8.06
C ASP A 43 -6.08 2.71 8.52
N PHE A 44 -6.27 2.45 9.82
CA PHE A 44 -5.98 1.17 10.45
C PHE A 44 -7.23 0.65 11.15
N LYS A 45 -7.61 -0.59 10.83
CA LYS A 45 -8.75 -1.27 11.44
C LYS A 45 -8.39 -2.70 11.82
N ARG A 46 -8.90 -3.13 12.97
CA ARG A 46 -8.91 -4.53 13.38
C ARG A 46 -10.17 -5.20 12.81
N ARG A 47 -10.00 -6.35 12.15
CA ARG A 47 -11.10 -7.16 11.65
C ARG A 47 -11.11 -8.51 12.37
N PRO A 48 -12.18 -8.85 13.12
CA PRO A 48 -12.35 -10.18 13.68
C PRO A 48 -12.36 -11.24 12.56
N ASP A 49 -11.76 -12.40 12.81
CA ASP A 49 -11.67 -13.51 11.86
C ASP A 49 -11.62 -14.82 12.67
N PRO A 50 -12.25 -15.93 12.21
CA PRO A 50 -12.33 -17.18 12.97
C PRO A 50 -10.98 -17.74 13.41
N ASP A 51 -9.92 -17.53 12.63
CA ASP A 51 -8.57 -18.04 12.89
C ASP A 51 -7.66 -17.02 13.61
N GLY A 52 -8.25 -15.90 14.06
CA GLY A 52 -7.55 -14.82 14.77
C GLY A 52 -7.61 -13.51 14.00
N ASP A 53 -7.73 -12.42 14.76
CA ASP A 53 -7.94 -11.08 14.19
C ASP A 53 -6.91 -10.64 13.16
N ARG A 54 -7.39 -9.86 12.20
CA ARG A 54 -6.61 -9.36 11.08
C ARG A 54 -6.41 -7.86 11.17
N VAL A 55 -5.25 -7.44 10.68
CA VAL A 55 -4.91 -6.05 10.45
C VAL A 55 -5.39 -5.65 9.05
N VAL A 56 -6.23 -4.63 8.98
CA VAL A 56 -6.67 -4.02 7.73
C VAL A 56 -6.07 -2.62 7.66
N ILE A 57 -5.35 -2.35 6.58
CA ILE A 57 -4.78 -1.04 6.28
C ILE A 57 -5.38 -0.55 4.98
N THR A 58 -5.85 0.68 4.98
CA THR A 58 -6.27 1.38 3.76
C THR A 58 -5.24 2.45 3.43
N LEU A 59 -4.76 2.45 2.20
CA LEU A 59 -3.86 3.47 1.65
C LEU A 59 -4.66 4.31 0.66
N ASP A 60 -4.86 5.59 0.97
CA ASP A 60 -5.65 6.52 0.15
C ASP A 60 -4.76 7.68 -0.29
N GLY A 61 -4.35 7.68 -1.55
CA GLY A 61 -3.50 8.71 -2.11
C GLY A 61 -4.09 9.32 -3.36
N LYS A 62 -3.96 10.64 -3.49
CA LYS A 62 -4.35 11.36 -4.69
C LYS A 62 -3.58 10.84 -5.90
N PHE A 63 -4.28 10.51 -6.98
CA PHE A 63 -3.65 10.19 -8.26
C PHE A 63 -3.02 11.44 -8.90
N LEU A 64 -1.80 11.27 -9.41
CA LEU A 64 -0.98 12.29 -10.04
C LEU A 64 -0.54 11.77 -11.42
N ASP A 65 -1.16 12.28 -12.49
CA ASP A 65 -0.79 12.01 -13.88
C ASP A 65 0.64 12.52 -14.17
N TYR A 66 1.41 11.85 -15.02
CA TYR A 66 2.74 12.32 -15.44
C TYR A 66 2.73 13.33 -16.59
N LYS A 67 1.58 13.59 -17.22
CA LYS A 67 1.43 14.54 -18.35
C LYS A 67 1.54 16.02 -17.95
N TRP A 68 2.26 16.33 -16.87
CA TRP A 68 2.48 17.70 -16.40
C TRP A 68 3.56 18.40 -17.21
#